data_AF-A0AAJ2GFC1-F1
#
_entry.id   AF-A0AAJ2GFC1-F1
#
_cell.length_a   1.000
_cell.length_b   1.000
_cell.length_c   1.000
_cell.angle_alpha   90.00
_cell.angle_beta   90.00
_cell.angle_gamma   90.00
#
_symmetry.space_group_name_H-M   'P 1'
#
loop_
_entity.id
_entity.type
_entity.pdbx_description
1 polymer ?
#
loop_
_entity_poly.entity_id
_entity_poly.type
_entity_poly.pdbx_seq_one_letter_code
_entity_poly.pdbx_strand_id
1 'polypeptide(L)'
;MEEQKKNPHYEARKAGAAGRENKGKMIPVRVTEQEHTQIKANAVLAGLSVSEYLRRLGAGHQVKARFEKEEKRNLQGIGTNLNQLAAYANKGFFNERPLLDILEQLKKVLQS
;
A
#
# COMPACT_ATOMS: atom_id res chain seq x y z
N MET A 1 13.29 29.86 20.60
CA MET A 1 12.56 29.87 19.32
C MET A 1 13.05 28.67 18.56
N GLU A 2 12.30 27.57 18.59
CA GLU A 2 12.72 26.33 17.95
C GLU A 2 11.89 26.15 16.68
N GLU A 3 12.54 26.29 15.53
CA GLU A 3 11.92 26.16 14.22
C GLU A 3 11.41 24.73 14.03
N GLN A 4 10.08 24.59 14.03
CA GLN A 4 9.41 23.38 13.57
C GLN A 4 9.72 23.18 12.08
N LYS A 5 10.68 22.29 11.79
CA LYS A 5 10.94 21.83 10.42
C LYS A 5 9.66 21.25 9.83
N LYS A 6 9.04 22.00 8.91
CA LYS A 6 7.82 21.60 8.20
C LYS A 6 8.05 20.29 7.45
N ASN A 7 7.18 19.31 7.71
CA ASN A 7 7.26 17.98 7.11
C ASN A 7 6.96 18.07 5.59
N PRO A 8 7.91 17.74 4.70
CA PRO A 8 7.77 17.90 3.25
C PRO A 8 6.61 17.08 2.64
N HIS A 9 6.19 16.02 3.31
CA HIS A 9 5.05 15.20 2.91
C HIS A 9 3.70 15.96 3.02
N TYR A 10 3.60 16.98 3.88
CA TYR A 10 2.39 17.81 4.01
C TYR A 10 2.21 18.75 2.82
N GLU A 11 3.29 19.33 2.31
CA GLU A 11 3.23 20.29 1.20
C GLU A 11 2.88 19.61 -0.13
N ALA A 12 3.38 18.38 -0.35
CA ALA A 12 3.03 17.57 -1.52
C ALA A 12 1.52 17.25 -1.59
N ARG A 13 0.87 16.99 -0.44
CA ARG A 13 -0.59 16.78 -0.37
C ARG A 13 -1.37 18.07 -0.64
N LYS A 14 -0.85 19.22 -0.21
CA LYS A 14 -1.48 20.54 -0.37
C LYS A 14 -1.43 21.02 -1.82
N ALA A 15 -0.32 20.79 -2.52
CA ALA A 15 -0.16 21.11 -3.94
C ALA A 15 -1.18 20.37 -4.83
N GLY A 16 -1.50 19.10 -4.51
CA GLY A 16 -2.52 18.33 -5.23
C GLY A 16 -3.98 18.70 -4.91
N ALA A 17 -4.21 19.54 -3.89
CA ALA A 17 -5.56 19.94 -3.45
C ALA A 17 -6.03 21.26 -4.05
N ALA A 18 -5.13 22.09 -4.58
CA ALA A 18 -5.38 23.47 -5.00
C ALA A 18 -6.37 23.64 -6.18
N GLY A 19 -6.71 22.57 -6.89
CA GLY A 19 -7.64 22.60 -8.03
C GLY A 19 -8.91 21.75 -7.88
N ARG A 20 -9.18 21.17 -6.70
CA ARG A 20 -10.38 20.36 -6.48
C ARG A 20 -11.50 21.22 -5.90
N GLU A 21 -12.60 21.37 -6.63
CA GLU A 21 -13.83 21.93 -6.08
C GLU A 21 -14.22 21.19 -4.80
N ASN A 22 -14.60 21.97 -3.79
CA ASN A 22 -14.92 21.43 -2.49
C ASN A 22 -16.27 20.70 -2.55
N LYS A 23 -16.26 19.37 -2.37
CA LYS A 23 -17.47 18.52 -2.42
C LYS A 23 -18.26 18.63 -1.11
N GLY A 24 -18.83 19.82 -0.84
CA GLY A 24 -19.46 20.17 0.45
C GLY A 24 -20.89 19.67 0.67
N LYS A 25 -21.59 19.18 -0.37
CA LYS A 25 -22.96 18.66 -0.25
C LYS A 25 -22.93 17.16 0.11
N MET A 26 -23.72 16.76 1.11
CA MET A 26 -23.84 15.38 1.57
C MET A 26 -25.13 14.73 1.08
N ILE A 27 -25.04 13.46 0.66
CA ILE A 27 -26.19 12.61 0.32
C ILE A 27 -26.22 11.46 1.35
N PRO A 28 -27.11 11.48 2.35
CA PRO A 28 -27.23 10.39 3.30
C PRO A 28 -27.98 9.21 2.67
N VAL A 29 -27.36 8.02 2.70
CA VAL A 29 -27.95 6.77 2.20
C VAL A 29 -27.98 5.77 3.34
N ARG A 30 -29.19 5.29 3.70
CA ARG A 30 -29.35 4.19 4.65
C ARG A 30 -29.20 2.87 3.91
N VAL A 31 -28.45 1.95 4.50
CA VAL A 31 -28.15 0.64 3.94
C VAL A 31 -28.25 -0.41 5.03
N THR A 32 -28.57 -1.63 4.64
CA THR A 32 -28.45 -2.82 5.48
C THR A 32 -26.97 -3.16 5.74
N GLU A 33 -26.68 -4.02 6.72
CA GLU A 33 -25.31 -4.48 7.00
C GLU A 33 -24.69 -5.23 5.80
N GLN A 34 -25.50 -6.02 5.11
CA GLN A 34 -25.08 -6.76 3.92
C GLN A 34 -24.69 -5.80 2.79
N GLU A 35 -25.53 -4.80 2.50
CA GLU A 35 -25.24 -3.77 1.50
C GLU A 35 -24.01 -2.96 1.87
N HIS A 36 -23.87 -2.56 3.14
CA HIS A 36 -22.70 -1.83 3.62
C HIS A 36 -21.40 -2.62 3.37
N THR A 37 -21.41 -3.91 3.70
CA THR A 37 -20.26 -4.81 3.50
C THR A 37 -19.94 -4.97 2.02
N GLN A 38 -20.97 -5.16 1.19
CA GLN A 38 -20.82 -5.31 -0.26
C GLN A 38 -20.28 -4.04 -0.93
N ILE A 39 -20.85 -2.87 -0.60
CA ILE A 39 -20.41 -1.57 -1.12
C ILE A 39 -18.94 -1.32 -0.75
N LYS A 40 -18.55 -1.61 0.49
CA LYS A 40 -17.17 -1.47 0.95
C LYS A 40 -16.23 -2.41 0.20
N ALA A 41 -16.61 -3.68 0.01
CA ALA A 41 -15.84 -4.64 -0.76
C ALA A 41 -15.64 -4.19 -2.21
N ASN A 42 -16.72 -3.74 -2.87
CA ASN A 42 -16.66 -3.27 -4.26
C ASN A 42 -15.79 -2.01 -4.42
N ALA A 43 -15.88 -1.07 -3.48
CA ALA A 43 -15.02 0.11 -3.47
C ALA A 43 -13.53 -0.26 -3.34
N VAL A 44 -13.21 -1.22 -2.46
CA VAL A 44 -11.85 -1.76 -2.32
C VAL A 44 -11.38 -2.45 -3.60
N LEU A 45 -12.23 -3.25 -4.24
CA LEU A 45 -11.91 -3.91 -5.51
C LEU A 45 -11.67 -2.90 -6.65
N ALA A 46 -12.42 -1.80 -6.66
CA ALA A 46 -12.22 -0.69 -7.59
C ALA A 46 -11.02 0.20 -7.23
N GLY A 47 -10.38 0.00 -6.07
CA GLY A 47 -9.30 0.85 -5.57
C GLY A 47 -9.74 2.28 -5.26
N LEU A 48 -11.00 2.49 -4.88
CA LEU A 48 -11.61 3.78 -4.60
C LEU A 48 -12.06 3.86 -3.13
N SER A 49 -12.18 5.08 -2.60
CA SER A 49 -12.93 5.27 -1.35
C SER A 49 -14.42 5.01 -1.59
N VAL A 50 -15.16 4.62 -0.55
CA VAL A 50 -16.60 4.34 -0.66
C VAL A 50 -17.36 5.52 -1.27
N SER A 51 -17.07 6.75 -0.81
CA SER A 51 -17.73 7.94 -1.36
C SER A 51 -17.36 8.21 -2.82
N GLU A 52 -16.14 7.91 -3.25
CA GLU A 52 -15.75 8.08 -4.65
C GLU A 52 -16.36 6.99 -5.55
N TYR A 53 -16.41 5.75 -5.06
CA TYR A 53 -17.08 4.63 -5.71
C TYR A 53 -18.57 4.95 -5.95
N LEU A 54 -19.29 5.35 -4.91
CA LEU A 54 -20.71 5.70 -4.99
C LEU A 54 -20.96 6.93 -5.87
N ARG A 55 -20.10 7.96 -5.82
CA ARG A 55 -20.23 9.12 -6.71
C ARG A 55 -20.08 8.75 -8.17
N ARG A 56 -19.08 7.92 -8.52
CA ARG A 56 -18.87 7.49 -9.91
C ARG A 56 -20.04 6.67 -10.41
N LEU A 57 -20.52 5.71 -9.61
CA LEU A 57 -21.71 4.94 -9.93
C LEU A 57 -22.96 5.81 -10.08
N GLY A 58 -23.23 6.70 -9.12
CA GLY A 58 -24.38 7.59 -9.15
C GLY A 58 -24.35 8.61 -10.29
N ALA A 59 -23.16 8.96 -10.78
CA ALA A 59 -22.95 9.78 -11.98
C ALA A 59 -22.93 8.97 -13.29
N GLY A 60 -23.31 7.68 -13.26
CA GLY A 60 -23.40 6.82 -14.45
C GLY A 60 -22.05 6.33 -15.00
N HIS A 61 -20.94 6.54 -14.29
CA HIS A 61 -19.64 6.05 -14.75
C HIS A 61 -19.53 4.54 -14.50
N GLN A 62 -18.98 3.81 -15.47
CA GLN A 62 -18.62 2.41 -15.27
C GLN A 62 -17.43 2.30 -14.30
N VAL A 63 -17.66 1.70 -13.13
CA VAL A 63 -16.61 1.40 -12.16
C VAL A 63 -16.19 -0.07 -12.32
N LYS A 64 -15.00 -0.28 -12.91
CA LYS A 64 -14.41 -1.62 -13.07
C LYS A 64 -13.48 -1.92 -11.89
N ALA A 65 -13.27 -3.20 -11.62
CA ALA A 65 -12.21 -3.63 -10.71
C ALA A 65 -10.86 -3.06 -11.19
N ARG A 66 -10.04 -2.57 -10.26
CA ARG A 66 -8.74 -1.99 -10.60
C ARG A 66 -7.76 -3.05 -11.11
N PHE A 67 -7.95 -4.28 -10.65
CA PHE A 67 -7.13 -5.43 -10.96
C PHE A 67 -8.03 -6.63 -11.20
N GLU A 68 -7.65 -7.47 -12.15
CA GLU A 68 -8.25 -8.78 -12.34
C GLU A 68 -7.96 -9.70 -11.16
N LYS A 69 -8.77 -10.75 -10.98
CA LYS A 69 -8.64 -11.69 -9.84
C LYS A 69 -7.24 -12.31 -9.75
N GLU A 70 -6.64 -12.61 -10.90
CA GLU A 70 -5.29 -13.17 -11.00
C GLU A 70 -4.21 -12.17 -10.60
N GLU A 71 -4.31 -10.92 -11.07
CA GLU A 71 -3.38 -9.84 -10.71
C GLU A 71 -3.41 -9.57 -9.20
N LYS A 72 -4.60 -9.59 -8.59
CA LYS A 72 -4.74 -9.45 -7.14
C LYS A 72 -4.08 -10.60 -6.38
N ARG A 73 -4.24 -11.84 -6.86
CA ARG A 73 -3.60 -13.02 -6.27
C ARG A 73 -2.08 -12.94 -6.37
N ASN A 74 -1.56 -12.48 -7.51
CA ASN A 74 -0.14 -12.28 -7.72
C ASN A 74 0.43 -11.19 -6.78
N LEU A 75 -0.26 -10.05 -6.67
CA LEU A 75 0.12 -8.98 -5.73
C LEU A 75 0.12 -9.47 -4.27
N GLN A 76 -0.85 -10.29 -3.88
CA GLN A 76 -0.90 -10.87 -2.54
C GLN A 76 0.24 -11.87 -2.30
N GLY A 77 0.61 -12.65 -3.33
CA GLY A 77 1.78 -13.53 -3.30
C GLY A 77 3.08 -12.74 -3.13
N ILE A 78 3.27 -11.66 -3.89
CA ILE A 78 4.43 -10.77 -3.77
C ILE A 78 4.50 -10.16 -2.36
N GLY A 79 3.38 -9.64 -1.84
CA GLY A 79 3.32 -9.08 -0.49
C GLY A 79 3.67 -10.09 0.60
N THR A 80 3.21 -11.33 0.45
CA THR A 80 3.56 -12.43 1.36
C THR A 80 5.05 -12.71 1.34
N ASN A 81 5.67 -12.82 0.16
CA ASN A 81 7.10 -13.06 0.02
C ASN A 81 7.93 -11.91 0.61
N LEU A 82 7.54 -10.66 0.38
CA LEU A 82 8.18 -9.48 0.98
C LEU A 82 8.08 -9.49 2.51
N ASN A 83 6.92 -9.87 3.07
CA ASN A 83 6.76 -10.01 4.51
C ASN A 83 7.65 -11.12 5.09
N GLN A 84 7.80 -12.24 4.37
CA GLN A 84 8.70 -13.32 4.79
C GLN A 84 10.16 -12.86 4.79
N LEU A 85 10.59 -12.15 3.75
CA LEU A 85 11.94 -11.57 3.67
C LEU A 85 12.18 -10.54 4.79
N ALA A 86 11.22 -9.66 5.04
CA ALA A 86 11.31 -8.70 6.14
C ALA A 86 11.36 -9.40 7.50
N ALA A 87 10.54 -10.42 7.72
CA ALA A 87 10.57 -11.22 8.94
C ALA A 87 11.90 -11.98 9.09
N TYR A 88 12.47 -12.49 8.00
CA TYR A 88 13.78 -13.16 7.99
C TYR A 88 14.91 -12.20 8.35
N ALA A 89 14.91 -11.00 7.75
CA ALA A 89 15.85 -9.92 8.07
C ALA A 89 15.71 -9.47 9.54
N ASN A 90 14.48 -9.25 10.01
CA ASN A 90 14.19 -8.83 11.39
C ASN A 90 14.59 -9.90 12.44
N LYS A 91 14.59 -11.18 12.06
CA LYS A 91 15.07 -12.28 12.91
C LYS A 91 16.60 -12.36 12.99
N GLY A 92 17.33 -11.44 12.35
CA GLY A 92 18.79 -11.39 12.40
C GLY A 92 19.48 -12.49 11.58
N PHE A 93 18.78 -13.13 10.63
CA PHE A 93 19.37 -14.16 9.77
C PHE A 93 20.31 -13.62 8.68
N PHE A 94 20.81 -12.40 8.82
CA PHE A 94 22.12 -12.07 8.26
C PHE A 94 23.17 -12.61 9.21
N ASN A 95 23.38 -13.93 9.13
CA ASN A 95 24.49 -14.59 9.79
C ASN A 95 25.78 -14.17 9.07
N GLU A 96 26.27 -12.97 9.38
CA GLU A 96 27.55 -12.45 8.87
C GLU A 96 28.72 -13.33 9.33
N ARG A 97 28.59 -14.00 10.49
CA ARG A 97 29.64 -14.86 11.07
C ARG A 97 30.08 -16.01 10.15
N PRO A 98 29.19 -16.91 9.69
CA PRO A 98 29.54 -17.92 8.69
C PRO A 98 30.15 -17.34 7.41
N LEU A 99 29.66 -16.18 6.96
CA LEU A 99 30.17 -15.55 5.74
C LEU A 99 31.61 -15.03 5.93
N LEU A 100 31.90 -14.46 7.10
CA LEU A 100 33.23 -13.99 7.49
C LEU A 100 34.20 -15.16 7.69
N ASP A 101 33.77 -16.25 8.30
CA ASP A 101 34.58 -17.46 8.47
C ASP A 101 34.95 -18.08 7.11
N ILE A 102 34.01 -18.11 6.17
CA ILE A 102 34.25 -18.57 4.79
C ILE A 102 35.21 -17.63 4.05
N LEU A 103 35.04 -16.30 4.19
CA LEU A 103 35.95 -15.32 3.59
C LEU A 103 37.38 -15.42 4.16
N GLU A 104 37.53 -15.71 5.44
CA GLU A 104 38.83 -15.91 6.07
C GLU A 104 39.51 -17.20 5.58
N GLN A 105 38.73 -18.29 5.43
CA GLN A 105 39.23 -19.54 4.85
C GLN A 105 39.68 -19.33 3.39
N LEU A 106 38.90 -18.62 2.57
CA LEU A 106 39.25 -18.33 1.19
C LEU A 106 40.52 -17.46 1.09
N LYS A 107 40.69 -16.47 1.97
CA LYS A 107 41.93 -15.69 2.04
C LYS A 107 43.16 -16.55 2.34
N LYS A 108 43.06 -17.52 3.25
CA LYS A 108 44.17 -18.44 3.57
C LYS A 108 44.57 -19.30 2.37
N VAL A 109 43.60 -19.77 1.59
CA VAL A 109 43.87 -20.57 0.37
C VAL A 109 44.46 -19.75 -0.77
N LEU A 110 44.08 -18.46 -0.89
CA LEU A 110 44.59 -17.57 -1.94
C LEU A 110 45.97 -16.92 -1.61
N GLN A 111 46.45 -17.04 -0.37
CA GLN A 111 47.75 -16.51 0.07
C GLN A 111 48.84 -17.58 0.26
N SER A 112 48.55 -18.83 -0.11
CA SER A 112 49.48 -19.96 -0.20
C SER A 112 49.69 -20.35 -1.66
#